data_AF-A0A7X3MML2-F1
#
_entry.id   AF-A0A7X3MML2-F1
#
_cell.length_a   1.000
_cell.length_b   1.000
_cell.length_c   1.000
_cell.angle_alpha   90.00
_cell.angle_beta   90.00
_cell.angle_gamma   90.00
#
_symmetry.space_group_name_H-M   'P 1'
#
loop_
_entity.id
_entity.type
_entity.pdbx_description
1 polymer ?
#
loop_
_entity_poly.entity_id
_entity_poly.type
_entity_poly.pdbx_seq_one_letter_code
_entity_poly.pdbx_strand_id
1 'polypeptide(L)'
;MNVEKIRIRRECCRLLEKTRMQKSLTKQCDEQLLLDGCQKVMESEAASQFQYLEADVQKRLIETPELLEYVLGLLQIGSSPARVGTLLGQTEAEELLLYNKERVADILMDQGVAGEHLLVYLKYYQDLELSLEQKSLLRNGLHNYFSLQRLAGKVCWQKTGRFFTVK
;
A
#
# COMPACT_ATOMS: atom_id res chain seq x y z
N MET A 1 37.61 7.50 -4.04
CA MET A 1 36.56 6.64 -4.61
C MET A 1 36.43 5.42 -3.71
N ASN A 2 35.27 5.18 -3.09
CA ASN A 2 35.10 4.14 -2.08
C ASN A 2 34.71 2.81 -2.75
N VAL A 3 35.64 1.86 -2.83
CA VAL A 3 35.47 0.54 -3.46
C VAL A 3 34.29 -0.23 -2.85
N GLU A 4 34.06 -0.05 -1.55
CA GLU A 4 32.97 -0.71 -0.82
C GLU A 4 31.60 -0.23 -1.30
N LYS A 5 31.44 1.09 -1.50
CA LYS A 5 30.19 1.65 -2.06
C LYS A 5 29.91 1.12 -3.48
N ILE A 6 30.94 0.96 -4.30
CA ILE A 6 30.79 0.40 -5.65
C ILE A 6 30.34 -1.07 -5.58
N ARG A 7 30.87 -1.83 -4.62
CA ARG A 7 30.49 -3.23 -4.38
C ARG A 7 29.02 -3.35 -3.97
N ILE A 8 28.60 -2.61 -2.95
CA ILE A 8 27.21 -2.62 -2.46
C ILE A 8 26.26 -2.22 -3.58
N ARG A 9 26.57 -1.16 -4.32
CA ARG A 9 25.70 -0.70 -5.41
C ARG A 9 25.55 -1.72 -6.54
N ARG A 10 26.62 -2.44 -6.90
CA ARG A 10 26.54 -3.54 -7.88
C ARG A 10 25.66 -4.68 -7.36
N GLU A 11 25.77 -4.98 -6.08
CA GLU A 11 24.97 -6.02 -5.44
C GLU A 11 23.49 -5.64 -5.40
N CYS A 12 23.15 -4.40 -5.01
CA CYS A 12 21.77 -3.91 -5.06
C CYS A 12 21.18 -4.01 -6.48
N CYS A 13 21.94 -3.60 -7.51
CA CYS A 13 21.49 -3.76 -8.90
C CYS A 13 21.21 -5.22 -9.26
N ARG A 14 22.11 -6.13 -8.86
CA ARG A 14 21.96 -7.58 -9.10
C ARG A 14 20.72 -8.14 -8.40
N LEU A 15 20.45 -7.71 -7.17
CA LEU A 15 19.30 -8.17 -6.39
C LEU A 15 17.99 -7.64 -6.95
N LEU A 16 17.93 -6.35 -7.31
CA LEU A 16 16.76 -5.76 -7.96
C LEU A 16 16.38 -6.45 -9.27
N GLU A 17 17.36 -6.87 -10.05
CA GLU A 17 17.10 -7.65 -11.28
C GLU A 17 16.52 -9.03 -10.98
N LYS A 18 16.96 -9.68 -9.91
CA LYS A 18 16.43 -10.98 -9.48
C LYS A 18 15.01 -10.87 -8.92
N THR A 19 14.75 -9.87 -8.09
CA THR A 19 13.41 -9.60 -7.52
C THR A 19 12.47 -8.90 -8.50
N ARG A 20 12.98 -8.48 -9.67
CA ARG A 20 12.26 -7.66 -10.66
C ARG A 20 11.67 -6.38 -10.07
N MET A 21 12.29 -5.86 -9.03
CA MET A 21 11.94 -4.59 -8.41
C MET A 21 12.39 -3.42 -9.29
N GLN A 22 11.84 -2.24 -9.01
CA GLN A 22 12.13 -1.07 -9.83
C GLN A 22 13.56 -0.56 -9.64
N LYS A 23 14.28 -0.36 -10.76
CA LYS A 23 15.66 0.15 -10.75
C LYS A 23 15.79 1.57 -10.18
N SER A 24 14.71 2.35 -10.18
CA SER A 24 14.63 3.70 -9.58
C SER A 24 14.98 3.70 -8.09
N LEU A 25 14.76 2.59 -7.38
CA LEU A 25 15.06 2.45 -5.95
C LEU A 25 16.54 2.70 -5.62
N THR A 26 17.46 2.35 -6.53
CA THR A 26 18.91 2.61 -6.37
C THR A 26 19.30 4.09 -6.26
N LYS A 27 18.39 5.00 -6.63
CA LYS A 27 18.58 6.46 -6.53
C LYS A 27 17.81 7.08 -5.36
N GLN A 28 16.88 6.35 -4.78
CA GLN A 28 15.89 6.89 -3.85
C GLN A 28 16.04 6.33 -2.43
N CYS A 29 16.57 5.12 -2.28
CA CYS A 29 16.79 4.45 -1.00
C CYS A 29 18.27 4.51 -0.61
N ASP A 30 18.53 4.42 0.70
CA ASP A 30 19.87 4.13 1.20
C ASP A 30 20.35 2.76 0.70
N GLU A 31 21.65 2.66 0.38
CA GLU A 31 22.23 1.46 -0.23
C GLU A 31 22.15 0.24 0.70
N GLN A 32 22.27 0.42 2.02
CA GLN A 32 22.18 -0.68 2.99
C GLN A 32 20.74 -1.14 3.18
N LEU A 33 19.80 -0.20 3.36
CA LEU A 33 18.37 -0.52 3.47
C LEU A 33 17.85 -1.24 2.22
N LEU A 34 18.31 -0.80 1.04
CA LEU A 34 17.97 -1.44 -0.22
C LEU A 34 18.50 -2.88 -0.30
N LEU A 35 19.74 -3.11 0.14
CA LEU A 35 20.33 -4.45 0.17
C LEU A 35 19.54 -5.38 1.09
N ASP A 36 19.30 -4.94 2.33
CA ASP A 36 18.59 -5.72 3.35
C ASP A 36 17.13 -5.99 2.92
N GLY A 37 16.45 -4.98 2.39
CA GLY A 37 15.08 -5.10 1.92
C GLY A 37 14.97 -6.02 0.69
N CYS A 38 15.88 -5.92 -0.28
CA CYS A 38 15.91 -6.86 -1.41
C CYS A 38 16.18 -8.29 -0.96
N GLN A 39 17.06 -8.50 0.02
CA GLN A 39 17.33 -9.82 0.57
C GLN A 39 16.08 -10.41 1.25
N LYS A 40 15.39 -9.63 2.10
CA LYS A 40 14.11 -10.04 2.70
C LYS A 40 13.06 -10.42 1.66
N VAL A 41 12.95 -9.65 0.58
CA VAL A 41 12.02 -9.98 -0.52
C VAL A 41 12.40 -11.30 -1.18
N MET A 42 13.69 -11.55 -1.45
CA MET A 42 14.13 -12.82 -2.05
C MET A 42 13.89 -14.04 -1.15
N GLU A 43 14.03 -13.87 0.16
CA GLU A 43 13.79 -14.94 1.15
C GLU A 43 12.29 -15.24 1.31
N SER A 44 11.40 -14.36 0.85
CA SER A 44 9.95 -14.56 0.89
C SER A 44 9.43 -15.36 -0.29
N GLU A 45 8.51 -16.28 -0.02
CA GLU A 45 7.75 -17.00 -1.05
C GLU A 45 6.90 -16.07 -1.93
N ALA A 46 6.59 -14.86 -1.45
CA ALA A 46 5.85 -13.85 -2.20
C ALA A 46 6.74 -12.91 -3.05
N ALA A 47 8.03 -13.21 -3.21
CA ALA A 47 8.97 -12.40 -4.00
C ALA A 47 8.43 -12.04 -5.39
N SER A 48 7.80 -13.01 -6.07
CA SER A 48 7.27 -12.86 -7.42
C SER A 48 6.07 -11.89 -7.50
N GLN A 49 5.35 -11.70 -6.40
CA GLN A 49 4.21 -10.79 -6.32
C GLN A 49 4.65 -9.35 -6.07
N PHE A 50 5.79 -9.17 -5.41
CA PHE A 50 6.32 -7.86 -5.03
C PHE A 50 6.58 -6.94 -6.24
N GLN A 51 6.97 -7.51 -7.39
CA GLN A 51 7.21 -6.75 -8.63
C GLN A 51 5.97 -5.98 -9.13
N TYR A 52 4.76 -6.39 -8.73
CA TYR A 52 3.50 -5.78 -9.16
C TYR A 52 3.06 -4.59 -8.28
N LEU A 53 3.81 -4.29 -7.22
CA LEU A 53 3.60 -3.07 -6.42
C LEU A 53 4.16 -1.85 -7.16
N GLU A 54 3.53 -0.70 -6.96
CA GLU A 54 3.99 0.56 -7.54
C GLU A 54 5.35 1.01 -6.95
N ALA A 55 6.06 1.86 -7.68
CA ALA A 55 7.41 2.34 -7.33
C ALA A 55 7.49 2.90 -5.91
N ASP A 56 6.56 3.81 -5.62
CA ASP A 56 6.51 4.55 -4.35
C ASP A 56 6.13 3.62 -3.20
N VAL A 57 5.30 2.61 -3.47
CA VAL A 57 4.97 1.55 -2.50
C VAL A 57 6.20 0.68 -2.24
N GLN A 58 6.89 0.20 -3.28
CA GLN A 58 8.12 -0.59 -3.11
C GLN A 58 9.17 0.18 -2.30
N LYS A 59 9.34 1.48 -2.59
CA LYS A 59 10.24 2.37 -1.85
C LYS A 59 9.86 2.43 -0.36
N ARG A 60 8.61 2.76 -0.06
CA ARG A 60 8.10 2.88 1.32
C ARG A 60 8.31 1.60 2.12
N LEU A 61 8.10 0.44 1.49
CA LEU A 61 8.34 -0.86 2.12
C LEU A 61 9.82 -1.08 2.42
N ILE A 62 10.71 -0.79 1.47
CA ILE A 62 12.17 -0.92 1.69
C ILE A 62 12.66 0.00 2.81
N GLU A 63 12.09 1.20 2.93
CA GLU A 63 12.43 2.16 3.99
C GLU A 63 11.84 1.79 5.37
N THR A 64 10.86 0.88 5.41
CA THR A 64 10.15 0.49 6.65
C THR A 64 10.15 -1.04 6.82
N PRO A 65 11.20 -1.62 7.45
CA PRO A 65 11.40 -3.07 7.52
C PRO A 65 10.22 -3.85 8.12
N GLU A 66 9.54 -3.30 9.12
CA GLU A 66 8.38 -3.91 9.79
C GLU A 66 7.18 -3.97 8.84
N LEU A 67 6.95 -2.89 8.09
CA LEU A 67 5.88 -2.83 7.09
C LEU A 67 6.15 -3.78 5.93
N LEU A 68 7.42 -3.89 5.49
CA LEU A 68 7.82 -4.86 4.47
C LEU A 68 7.46 -6.29 4.89
N GLU A 69 7.84 -6.69 6.10
CA GLU A 69 7.53 -8.02 6.62
C GLU A 69 6.02 -8.27 6.73
N TYR A 70 5.28 -7.26 7.20
CA TYR A 70 3.83 -7.31 7.27
C TYR A 70 3.20 -7.55 5.89
N VAL A 71 3.61 -6.76 4.89
CA VAL A 71 3.09 -6.83 3.52
C VAL A 71 3.49 -8.12 2.81
N LEU A 72 4.74 -8.59 2.98
CA LEU A 72 5.16 -9.88 2.45
C LEU A 72 4.27 -11.01 3.00
N GLY A 73 3.91 -10.96 4.29
CA GLY A 73 2.96 -11.88 4.89
C GLY A 73 1.56 -11.81 4.26
N LEU A 74 1.03 -10.61 3.99
CA LEU A 74 -0.26 -10.45 3.30
C LEU A 74 -0.25 -11.06 1.89
N LEU A 75 0.82 -10.86 1.14
CA LEU A 75 0.99 -11.41 -0.20
C LEU A 75 1.13 -12.94 -0.18
N GLN A 76 1.82 -13.49 0.82
CA GLN A 76 1.93 -14.94 1.03
C GLN A 76 0.57 -15.58 1.32
N ILE A 77 -0.30 -14.92 2.10
CA ILE A 77 -1.68 -15.38 2.35
C ILE A 77 -2.52 -15.39 1.06
N GLY A 78 -2.14 -14.59 0.05
CA GLY A 78 -2.82 -14.51 -1.25
C GLY A 78 -3.51 -13.16 -1.51
N SER A 79 -3.22 -12.13 -0.71
CA SER A 79 -3.73 -10.78 -0.97
C SER A 79 -3.20 -10.26 -2.30
N SER A 80 -4.06 -9.65 -3.11
CA SER A 80 -3.64 -9.07 -4.40
C SER A 80 -2.70 -7.88 -4.20
N PRO A 81 -1.55 -7.80 -4.92
CA PRO A 81 -0.65 -6.65 -4.87
C PRO A 81 -1.34 -5.31 -5.15
N ALA A 82 -2.30 -5.28 -6.08
CA ALA A 82 -3.03 -4.07 -6.43
C ALA A 82 -3.89 -3.55 -5.26
N ARG A 83 -4.55 -4.46 -4.53
CA ARG A 83 -5.37 -4.11 -3.37
C ARG A 83 -4.50 -3.73 -2.17
N VAL A 84 -3.36 -4.42 -1.96
CA VAL A 84 -2.37 -4.02 -0.95
C VAL A 84 -1.85 -2.61 -1.22
N GLY A 85 -1.45 -2.31 -2.46
CA GLY A 85 -1.01 -0.97 -2.85
C GLY A 85 -2.09 0.09 -2.63
N THR A 86 -3.35 -0.25 -2.97
CA THR A 86 -4.50 0.64 -2.73
C THR A 86 -4.71 0.93 -1.24
N LEU A 87 -4.61 -0.09 -0.38
CA LEU A 87 -4.72 0.09 1.07
C LEU A 87 -3.58 0.95 1.62
N LEU A 88 -2.34 0.68 1.21
CA LEU A 88 -1.18 1.48 1.61
C LEU A 88 -1.30 2.94 1.17
N GLY A 89 -1.98 3.22 0.05
CA GLY A 89 -2.29 4.59 -0.38
C GLY A 89 -3.36 5.28 0.48
N GLN A 90 -4.10 4.55 1.32
CA GLN A 90 -5.16 5.10 2.17
C GLN A 90 -4.73 5.33 3.62
N THR A 91 -3.65 4.70 4.08
CA THR A 91 -3.23 4.71 5.50
C THR A 91 -1.72 4.84 5.67
N GLU A 92 -1.32 5.39 6.81
CA GLU A 92 0.07 5.44 7.24
C GLU A 92 0.57 4.08 7.74
N ALA A 93 1.90 3.91 7.82
CA ALA A 93 2.49 2.59 8.03
C ALA A 93 2.21 2.10 9.45
N GLU A 94 2.37 3.02 10.39
CA GLU A 94 2.17 2.84 11.82
C GLU A 94 0.73 2.46 12.13
N GLU A 95 -0.24 3.06 11.42
CA GLU A 95 -1.65 2.73 11.60
C GLU A 95 -1.97 1.33 11.08
N LEU A 96 -1.46 0.94 9.90
CA LEU A 96 -1.73 -0.37 9.34
C LEU A 96 -1.16 -1.51 10.21
N LEU A 97 0.01 -1.30 10.81
CA LEU A 97 0.67 -2.28 11.69
C LEU A 97 -0.08 -2.56 12.99
N LEU A 98 -1.06 -1.74 13.37
CA LEU A 98 -1.93 -1.99 14.53
C LEU A 98 -3.00 -3.05 14.25
N TYR A 99 -3.30 -3.31 12.97
CA TYR A 99 -4.31 -4.28 12.60
C TYR A 99 -3.74 -5.69 12.59
N ASN A 100 -4.59 -6.66 12.92
CA ASN A 100 -4.26 -8.06 12.79
C ASN A 100 -4.12 -8.44 11.29
N LYS A 101 -3.05 -9.17 10.96
CA LYS A 101 -2.69 -9.49 9.58
C LYS A 101 -3.73 -10.35 8.87
N GLU A 102 -4.26 -11.36 9.57
CA GLU A 102 -5.26 -12.27 9.02
C GLU A 102 -6.56 -11.52 8.68
N ARG A 103 -7.01 -10.62 9.57
CA ARG A 103 -8.17 -9.74 9.34
C ARG A 103 -7.98 -8.82 8.14
N VAL A 104 -6.77 -8.24 7.99
CA VAL A 104 -6.45 -7.41 6.84
C VAL A 104 -6.49 -8.23 5.54
N ALA A 105 -5.92 -9.44 5.56
CA ALA A 105 -5.97 -10.34 4.42
C ALA A 105 -7.41 -10.70 4.03
N ASP A 106 -8.29 -10.99 4.99
CA ASP A 106 -9.70 -11.29 4.73
C ASP A 106 -10.40 -10.16 3.94
N ILE A 107 -10.21 -8.91 4.38
CA ILE A 107 -10.78 -7.73 3.69
C ILE A 107 -10.13 -7.51 2.32
N LEU A 108 -8.82 -7.72 2.21
CA LEU A 108 -8.11 -7.62 0.93
C LEU A 108 -8.52 -8.70 -0.06
N MET A 109 -8.96 -9.87 0.40
CA MET A 109 -9.41 -10.97 -0.45
C MET A 109 -10.91 -10.89 -0.79
N ASP A 110 -11.70 -10.19 0.03
CA ASP A 110 -13.14 -10.00 -0.18
C ASP A 110 -13.45 -9.10 -1.39
N GLN A 111 -13.94 -9.71 -2.47
CA GLN A 111 -14.34 -9.02 -3.70
C GLN A 111 -15.62 -8.18 -3.55
N GLY A 112 -16.40 -8.41 -2.48
CA GLY A 112 -17.54 -7.58 -2.12
C GLY A 112 -17.12 -6.20 -1.59
N VAL A 113 -15.87 -6.06 -1.12
CA VAL A 113 -15.32 -4.81 -0.62
C VAL A 113 -14.67 -4.02 -1.76
N ALA A 114 -15.16 -2.80 -1.97
CA ALA A 114 -14.61 -1.88 -2.95
C ALA A 114 -13.20 -1.39 -2.56
N GLY A 115 -12.28 -1.37 -3.52
CA GLY A 115 -10.87 -1.03 -3.28
C GLY A 115 -10.68 0.38 -2.73
N GLU A 116 -11.46 1.34 -3.23
CA GLU A 116 -11.42 2.74 -2.80
C GLU A 116 -11.88 2.96 -1.34
N HIS A 117 -12.41 1.92 -0.68
CA HIS A 117 -12.97 2.02 0.67
C HIS A 117 -12.35 1.03 1.66
N LEU A 118 -11.28 0.31 1.28
CA LEU A 118 -10.65 -0.73 2.12
C LEU A 118 -10.41 -0.28 3.57
N LEU A 119 -9.85 0.92 3.77
CA LEU A 119 -9.58 1.44 5.11
C LEU A 119 -10.87 1.71 5.91
N VAL A 120 -11.96 2.12 5.26
CA VAL A 120 -13.26 2.33 5.93
C VAL A 120 -13.80 1.00 6.43
N TYR A 121 -13.70 -0.06 5.62
CA TYR A 121 -14.10 -1.41 6.05
C TYR A 121 -13.25 -1.89 7.23
N LEU A 122 -11.93 -1.71 7.16
CA LEU A 122 -11.03 -2.04 8.27
C LEU A 122 -11.37 -1.29 9.56
N LYS A 123 -11.58 0.02 9.48
CA LYS A 123 -11.82 0.86 10.67
C LYS A 123 -13.13 0.59 11.37
N TYR A 124 -14.20 0.34 10.61
CA TYR A 124 -15.55 0.39 11.16
C TYR A 124 -16.33 -0.92 11.04
N TYR A 125 -15.90 -1.83 10.18
CA TYR A 125 -16.68 -3.02 9.82
C TYR A 125 -15.89 -4.34 9.94
N GLN A 126 -14.63 -4.31 10.37
CA GLN A 126 -13.79 -5.51 10.49
C GLN A 126 -14.34 -6.56 11.47
N ASP A 127 -15.11 -6.12 12.47
CA ASP A 127 -15.66 -6.97 13.53
C ASP A 127 -17.12 -7.36 13.26
N LEU A 128 -17.68 -6.96 12.11
CA LEU A 128 -19.07 -7.21 11.76
C LEU A 128 -19.17 -8.30 10.69
N GLU A 129 -19.92 -9.35 10.99
CA GLU A 129 -20.27 -10.40 10.03
C GLU A 129 -21.40 -9.89 9.10
N LEU A 130 -21.01 -9.15 8.07
CA LEU A 130 -21.96 -8.63 7.08
C LEU A 130 -22.35 -9.69 6.05
N SER A 131 -23.65 -9.85 5.80
CA SER A 131 -24.15 -10.65 4.70
C SER A 131 -23.73 -10.05 3.34
N LEU A 132 -23.78 -10.84 2.27
CA LEU A 132 -23.45 -10.38 0.92
C LEU A 132 -24.33 -9.18 0.48
N GLU A 133 -25.61 -9.21 0.84
CA GLU A 133 -26.55 -8.12 0.58
C GLU A 133 -26.15 -6.84 1.35
N GLN A 134 -25.82 -6.97 2.64
CA GLN A 134 -25.35 -5.86 3.46
C GLN A 134 -24.04 -5.26 2.93
N LYS A 135 -23.10 -6.11 2.47
CA LYS A 135 -21.86 -5.65 1.83
C LYS A 135 -22.15 -4.85 0.56
N SER A 136 -23.09 -5.30 -0.27
CA SER A 136 -23.50 -4.59 -1.48
C SER A 136 -24.17 -3.24 -1.17
N LEU A 137 -25.08 -3.21 -0.20
CA LEU A 137 -25.71 -1.97 0.26
C LEU A 137 -24.68 -0.99 0.82
N LEU A 138 -23.76 -1.46 1.66
CA LEU A 138 -22.69 -0.64 2.22
C LEU A 138 -21.77 -0.09 1.12
N ARG A 139 -21.37 -0.95 0.17
CA ARG A 139 -20.55 -0.54 -0.98
C ARG A 139 -21.22 0.60 -1.76
N ASN A 140 -22.50 0.44 -2.10
CA ASN A 140 -23.25 1.45 -2.83
C ASN A 140 -23.45 2.72 -2.00
N GLY A 141 -23.73 2.58 -0.70
CA GLY A 141 -23.88 3.68 0.25
C GLY A 141 -22.61 4.53 0.36
N LEU A 142 -21.45 3.89 0.54
CA LEU A 142 -20.16 4.57 0.59
C LEU A 142 -19.84 5.25 -0.75
N HIS A 143 -20.05 4.56 -1.87
CA HIS A 143 -19.83 5.15 -3.19
C HIS A 143 -20.68 6.41 -3.40
N ASN A 144 -21.97 6.36 -3.06
CA ASN A 144 -22.88 7.52 -3.13
C ASN A 144 -22.46 8.64 -2.19
N TYR A 145 -22.10 8.31 -0.95
CA TYR A 145 -21.64 9.30 0.03
C TYR A 145 -20.39 10.07 -0.46
N PHE A 146 -19.36 9.36 -0.91
CA PHE A 146 -18.11 9.97 -1.35
C PHE A 146 -18.21 10.65 -2.72
N SER A 147 -19.11 10.21 -3.60
CA SER A 147 -19.38 10.91 -4.87
C SER A 147 -20.12 12.22 -4.64
N LEU A 148 -21.11 12.24 -3.75
CA LEU A 148 -21.82 13.46 -3.35
C LEU A 148 -20.92 14.45 -2.62
N GLN A 149 -20.04 13.99 -1.72
CA GLN A 149 -19.04 14.87 -1.10
C GLN A 149 -18.11 15.52 -2.14
N ARG A 150 -17.64 14.75 -3.14
CA ARG A 150 -16.80 15.30 -4.22
C ARG A 150 -17.53 16.35 -5.04
N LEU A 151 -18.83 16.17 -5.28
CA LEU A 151 -19.67 17.16 -5.95
C LEU A 151 -19.89 18.41 -5.08
N ALA A 152 -20.19 18.25 -3.79
CA ALA A 152 -20.34 19.36 -2.86
C ALA A 152 -19.05 20.17 -2.70
N GLY A 153 -17.90 19.49 -2.64
CA GLY A 153 -16.57 20.12 -2.67
C GLY A 153 -16.34 20.92 -3.95
N LYS A 154 -16.64 20.34 -5.13
CA LYS A 154 -16.54 21.03 -6.44
C LYS A 154 -17.52 22.22 -6.58
N VAL A 155 -18.71 22.14 -6.00
CA VAL A 155 -19.68 23.26 -5.98
C VAL A 155 -19.17 24.41 -5.10
N CYS A 156 -18.43 24.13 -4.03
CA CYS A 156 -17.70 25.16 -3.28
C CYS A 156 -16.62 25.83 -4.14
N TRP A 157 -15.82 25.06 -4.90
CA TRP A 157 -14.79 25.62 -5.79
C TRP A 157 -15.33 26.50 -6.93
N GLN A 158 -16.57 26.28 -7.39
CA GLN A 158 -17.19 27.14 -8.41
C GLN A 158 -17.88 28.39 -7.84
N LYS A 159 -18.20 28.43 -6.54
CA LYS A 159 -18.85 29.60 -5.92
C LYS A 159 -17.91 30.54 -5.17
N THR A 160 -16.71 30.09 -4.77
CA THR A 160 -15.74 30.93 -4.08
C THR A 160 -14.43 31.06 -4.86
N GLY A 161 -14.49 31.75 -6.01
CA GLY A 161 -13.31 32.37 -6.64
C GLY A 161 -12.77 33.55 -5.82
N ARG A 162 -12.49 33.36 -4.52
CA ARG A 162 -11.78 34.33 -3.67
C ARG A 162 -10.80 33.60 -2.77
N PHE A 163 -9.52 33.92 -3.00
CA PHE A 163 -8.40 33.60 -2.13
C PHE A 163 -8.65 34.17 -0.74
N PHE A 164 -8.55 33.33 0.29
CA PHE A 164 -8.21 33.78 1.63
C PHE A 164 -6.85 33.17 1.99
N THR A 165 -5.81 33.98 1.82
CA THR A 165 -4.55 33.81 2.55
C THR A 165 -4.79 34.22 4.00
N VAL A 166 -4.53 33.31 4.94
CA VAL A 166 -4.48 33.63 6.36
C VAL A 166 -2.99 33.65 6.76
N LYS A 167 -2.55 34.81 7.26
CA LYS A 167 -1.31 34.98 8.02
C LYS A 167 -1.54 34.55 9.45
#